data_AF-A0A1W9NZF3-F1
#
_entry.id   AF-A0A1W9NZF3-F1
#
_cell.length_a   1.000
_cell.length_b   1.000
_cell.length_c   1.000
_cell.angle_alpha   90.00
_cell.angle_beta   90.00
_cell.angle_gamma   90.00
#
_symmetry.space_group_name_H-M   'P 1'
#
loop_
_entity.id
_entity.type
_entity.pdbx_description
1 polymer ?
#
loop_
_entity_poly.entity_id
_entity_poly.type
_entity_poly.pdbx_seq_one_letter_code
_entity_poly.pdbx_strand_id
1 'polypeptide(L)'
;MFVLLAGIMLGGAYGSLSVLIYVIAGIAGLPVFAGAAGGFARILGPTGGYIIGFLLAPFVVSSIERKLKQRTLLLYLAMFAGLFVIYAFGMLHLSIFLKNNILAAFRLGVLPFIMGDIVKIIFAVFFIQSVRRRFGIS
;
A
#
# COMPACT_ATOMS: atom_id res chain seq x y z
N MET A 1 1.43 3.57 -2.00
CA MET A 1 0.62 4.00 -3.16
C MET A 1 0.82 3.16 -4.41
N PHE A 2 2.04 2.97 -4.93
CA PHE A 2 2.28 2.11 -6.11
C PHE A 2 1.71 0.69 -5.95
N VAL A 3 1.76 0.14 -4.74
CA VAL A 3 1.15 -1.17 -4.43
C VAL A 3 -0.38 -1.19 -4.58
N LEU A 4 -1.06 -0.09 -4.26
CA LEU A 4 -2.51 0.02 -4.43
C LEU A 4 -2.87 0.11 -5.92
N LEU A 5 -2.10 0.89 -6.68
CA LEU A 5 -2.21 0.96 -8.15
C LEU A 5 -1.98 -0.41 -8.80
N ALA A 6 -0.97 -1.16 -8.35
CA ALA A 6 -0.70 -2.51 -8.86
C ALA A 6 -1.89 -3.44 -8.64
N GLY A 7 -2.57 -3.35 -7.49
CA GLY A 7 -3.80 -4.10 -7.22
C GLY A 7 -4.95 -3.78 -8.17
N ILE A 8 -5.11 -2.51 -8.54
CA ILE A 8 -6.14 -2.08 -9.49
C ILE A 8 -5.77 -2.48 -10.93
N MET A 9 -4.53 -2.24 -11.35
CA MET A 9 -4.11 -2.40 -12.75
C MET A 9 -3.86 -3.85 -13.13
N LEU A 10 -3.31 -4.67 -12.23
CA LEU A 10 -2.97 -6.08 -12.49
C LEU A 10 -4.00 -7.05 -11.88
N GLY A 11 -4.92 -6.53 -11.06
CA GLY A 11 -5.77 -7.34 -10.20
C GLY A 11 -5.08 -7.77 -8.91
N GLY A 12 -5.87 -8.29 -7.96
CA GLY A 12 -5.39 -8.58 -6.60
C GLY A 12 -4.25 -9.59 -6.53
N ALA A 13 -4.32 -10.69 -7.29
CA ALA A 13 -3.31 -11.75 -7.27
C ALA A 13 -1.98 -11.28 -7.87
N TYR A 14 -1.99 -10.74 -9.10
CA TYR A 14 -0.77 -10.28 -9.77
C TYR A 14 -0.22 -8.99 -9.14
N GLY A 15 -1.08 -8.12 -8.62
CA GLY A 15 -0.68 -6.96 -7.82
C GLY A 15 0.11 -7.39 -6.58
N SER A 16 -0.44 -8.32 -5.77
CA SER A 16 0.26 -8.86 -4.60
C SER A 16 1.54 -9.63 -4.97
N LEU A 17 1.54 -10.39 -6.07
CA LEU A 17 2.74 -11.07 -6.56
C LEU A 17 3.85 -10.09 -6.97
N SER A 18 3.49 -8.99 -7.62
CA SER A 18 4.42 -7.91 -7.98
C SER A 18 5.06 -7.30 -6.74
N VAL A 19 4.25 -7.07 -5.70
CA VAL A 19 4.76 -6.58 -4.41
C VAL A 19 5.64 -7.62 -3.73
N LEU A 20 5.29 -8.91 -3.79
CA LEU A 20 6.11 -9.97 -3.24
C LEU A 20 7.50 -10.01 -3.90
N ILE A 21 7.57 -9.89 -5.23
CA ILE A 21 8.85 -9.80 -5.96
C ILE A 21 9.66 -8.60 -5.49
N TYR A 22 9.02 -7.43 -5.34
CA TYR A 22 9.65 -6.23 -4.78
C TYR A 22 10.21 -6.48 -3.37
N VAL A 23 9.47 -7.19 -2.51
CA VAL A 23 9.92 -7.51 -1.15
C VAL A 23 11.08 -8.49 -1.17
N ILE A 24 11.03 -9.55 -1.98
CA ILE A 24 12.12 -10.52 -2.13
C ILE A 24 13.38 -9.82 -2.63
N ALA A 25 13.26 -8.95 -3.63
CA ALA A 25 14.37 -8.15 -4.14
C ALA A 25 15.00 -7.28 -3.03
N GLY A 26 14.16 -6.61 -2.23
CA GLY A 26 14.63 -5.83 -1.09
C GLY A 26 15.30 -6.68 -0.02
N ILE A 27 14.75 -7.86 0.32
CA ILE A 27 15.38 -8.81 1.26
C ILE A 27 16.75 -9.25 0.76
N ALA A 28 16.88 -9.52 -0.54
CA ALA A 28 18.13 -9.92 -1.18
C ALA A 28 19.21 -8.82 -1.18
N GLY A 29 18.90 -7.62 -0.69
CA GLY A 29 19.85 -6.53 -0.49
C GLY A 29 19.77 -5.43 -1.55
N LEU A 30 18.87 -5.53 -2.53
CA LEU A 30 18.70 -4.47 -3.51
C LEU A 30 18.14 -3.20 -2.83
N PRO A 31 18.62 -1.99 -3.21
CA PRO A 31 18.25 -0.73 -2.57
C PRO A 31 16.87 -0.21 -3.01
N VAL A 32 15.85 -1.08 -2.96
CA VAL A 32 14.49 -0.79 -3.44
C VAL A 32 13.57 -0.23 -2.37
N PHE A 33 13.91 -0.40 -1.08
CA PHE A 33 13.12 0.15 0.03
C PHE A 33 13.40 1.64 0.22
N ALA A 34 12.54 2.30 0.98
CA ALA A 34 12.64 3.73 1.26
C ALA A 34 14.02 4.11 1.82
N GLY A 35 14.58 5.20 1.28
CA GLY A 35 15.93 5.67 1.58
C GLY A 35 17.04 4.89 0.86
N ALA A 36 16.75 4.32 -0.31
CA ALA A 36 17.67 3.45 -1.06
C ALA A 36 18.22 2.29 -0.21
N ALA A 37 17.35 1.73 0.64
CA ALA A 37 17.71 0.70 1.59
C ALA A 37 17.36 -0.70 1.07
N GLY A 38 18.03 -1.71 1.61
CA GLY A 38 17.77 -3.12 1.37
C GLY A 38 18.13 -3.97 2.58
N GLY A 39 17.97 -5.28 2.44
CA GLY A 39 18.33 -6.28 3.42
C GLY A 39 17.19 -6.69 4.35
N PHE A 40 17.31 -7.92 4.86
CA PHE A 40 16.33 -8.54 5.76
C PHE A 40 16.09 -7.73 7.04
N ALA A 41 17.09 -7.00 7.53
CA ALA A 41 17.00 -6.14 8.71
C ALA A 41 15.87 -5.08 8.60
N ARG A 42 15.50 -4.66 7.38
CA ARG A 42 14.40 -3.69 7.18
C ARG A 42 13.03 -4.27 7.47
N ILE A 43 12.86 -5.59 7.35
CA ILE A 43 11.62 -6.29 7.72
C ILE A 43 11.49 -6.45 9.23
N LEU A 44 12.61 -6.64 9.92
CA LEU A 44 12.65 -6.72 11.38
C LEU A 44 12.71 -5.34 12.06
N GLY A 45 12.79 -4.25 11.28
CA GLY A 45 12.83 -2.90 11.79
C GLY A 45 11.45 -2.29 12.05
N PRO A 46 11.39 -1.06 12.59
CA PRO A 46 10.15 -0.38 12.97
C PRO A 46 9.18 -0.14 11.80
N THR A 47 9.68 -0.16 10.56
CA THR A 47 8.87 0.01 9.35
C THR A 47 8.43 -1.32 8.71
N GLY A 48 8.84 -2.46 9.27
CA GLY A 48 8.57 -3.78 8.71
C GLY A 48 7.09 -4.08 8.54
N GLY A 49 6.25 -3.63 9.48
CA GLY A 49 4.79 -3.81 9.40
C GLY A 49 4.15 -3.19 8.16
N TYR A 50 4.70 -2.08 7.64
CA TYR A 50 4.19 -1.46 6.42
C TYR A 50 4.46 -2.34 5.20
N ILE A 51 5.61 -3.03 5.17
CA ILE A 51 5.98 -3.96 4.10
C ILE A 51 5.02 -5.15 4.08
N ILE A 52 4.65 -5.67 5.25
CA ILE A 52 3.63 -6.73 5.37
C ILE A 52 2.27 -6.21 4.86
N GLY A 53 1.86 -5.01 5.29
CA GLY A 53 0.66 -4.35 4.80
C GLY A 53 0.66 -4.16 3.27
N PHE A 54 1.82 -3.89 2.67
CA PHE A 54 1.96 -3.76 1.21
C PHE A 54 1.65 -5.04 0.45
N LEU A 55 1.90 -6.23 1.00
CA LEU A 55 1.55 -7.50 0.34
C LEU A 55 0.04 -7.72 0.28
N LEU A 56 -0.67 -7.32 1.34
CA LEU A 56 -2.10 -7.58 1.51
C LEU A 56 -2.98 -6.52 0.83
N ALA A 57 -2.54 -5.26 0.85
CA ALA A 57 -3.32 -4.15 0.34
C ALA A 57 -3.76 -4.28 -1.14
N PRO A 58 -2.92 -4.73 -2.10
CA PRO A 58 -3.32 -4.90 -3.50
C PRO A 58 -4.52 -5.86 -3.65
N PHE A 59 -4.51 -6.96 -2.91
CA PHE A 59 -5.59 -7.94 -2.89
C PHE A 59 -6.89 -7.33 -2.34
N VAL A 60 -6.80 -6.59 -1.24
CA VAL A 60 -7.96 -5.93 -0.60
C VAL A 60 -8.56 -4.89 -1.54
N VAL A 61 -7.73 -4.00 -2.10
CA VAL A 61 -8.18 -2.94 -3.01
C VAL A 61 -8.89 -3.54 -4.23
N SER A 62 -8.26 -4.51 -4.90
CA SER A 62 -8.84 -5.15 -6.08
C SER A 62 -10.14 -5.89 -5.75
N SER A 63 -10.20 -6.57 -4.61
CA SER A 63 -11.40 -7.30 -4.18
C SER A 63 -12.58 -6.37 -3.92
N ILE A 64 -12.34 -5.23 -3.26
CA ILE A 64 -13.37 -4.22 -3.00
C ILE A 64 -13.81 -3.59 -4.32
N GLU A 65 -12.87 -3.19 -5.18
CA GLU A 65 -13.21 -2.59 -6.46
C GLU A 65 -14.07 -3.50 -7.35
N ARG A 66 -13.70 -4.79 -7.46
CA ARG A 66 -14.45 -5.77 -8.25
C ARG A 66 -15.88 -5.95 -7.73
N LYS A 67 -16.06 -6.04 -6.41
CA LYS A 67 -17.40 -6.14 -5.79
C LYS A 67 -18.25 -4.90 -6.05
N LEU A 68 -17.61 -3.74 -6.16
CA LEU A 68 -18.26 -2.44 -6.32
C LEU A 68 -18.45 -2.03 -7.79
N LYS A 69 -18.35 -2.98 -8.73
CA LYS A 69 -18.62 -2.78 -10.17
C LYS A 69 -17.81 -1.63 -10.79
N GLN A 70 -16.58 -1.41 -10.31
CA GLN A 70 -15.59 -0.48 -10.91
C GLN A 70 -16.06 0.98 -11.05
N ARG A 71 -17.01 1.41 -10.20
CA ARG A 71 -17.45 2.81 -10.21
C ARG A 71 -16.37 3.73 -9.62
N THR A 72 -16.14 4.87 -10.26
CA THR A 72 -15.11 5.84 -9.84
C THR A 72 -15.20 6.27 -8.38
N LEU A 73 -16.41 6.56 -7.86
CA LEU A 73 -16.61 6.91 -6.46
C LEU A 73 -16.20 5.78 -5.50
N LEU A 74 -16.42 4.53 -5.92
CA LEU A 74 -16.13 3.34 -5.12
C LEU A 74 -14.65 2.93 -5.21
N LEU A 75 -13.93 3.39 -6.23
CA LEU A 75 -12.49 3.26 -6.33
C LEU A 75 -11.76 4.02 -5.23
N TYR A 76 -12.23 5.23 -4.86
CA TYR A 76 -11.70 5.95 -3.70
C TYR A 76 -11.82 5.13 -2.42
N LEU A 77 -13.01 4.54 -2.19
CA LEU A 77 -13.25 3.69 -1.02
C LEU A 77 -12.31 2.47 -1.01
N ALA A 78 -12.13 1.82 -2.16
CA ALA A 78 -11.19 0.71 -2.29
C ALA A 78 -9.76 1.14 -1.96
N MET A 79 -9.29 2.27 -2.50
CA MET A 79 -7.96 2.80 -2.22
C MET A 79 -7.76 3.19 -0.75
N PHE A 80 -8.76 3.81 -0.12
CA PHE A 80 -8.72 4.12 1.32
C PHE A 80 -8.71 2.86 2.18
N ALA A 81 -9.46 1.82 1.81
CA ALA A 81 -9.41 0.54 2.53
C ALA A 81 -8.03 -0.12 2.44
N GLY A 82 -7.38 -0.08 1.26
CA GLY A 82 -6.01 -0.55 1.11
C GLY A 82 -5.01 0.26 1.93
N LEU A 83 -5.14 1.59 1.94
CA LEU A 83 -4.32 2.48 2.76
C LEU A 83 -4.50 2.18 4.25
N PHE A 84 -5.75 1.95 4.69
CA PHE A 84 -6.05 1.56 6.05
C PHE A 84 -5.36 0.25 6.44
N VAL A 85 -5.38 -0.77 5.58
CA VAL A 85 -4.65 -2.03 5.82
C VAL A 85 -3.15 -1.76 6.00
N ILE A 86 -2.54 -0.96 5.12
CA ILE A 86 -1.12 -0.61 5.22
C ILE A 86 -0.81 0.04 6.57
N TYR A 87 -1.59 1.05 6.96
CA TYR A 87 -1.36 1.76 8.20
C TYR A 87 -1.70 0.93 9.43
N ALA A 88 -2.71 0.06 9.39
CA ALA A 88 -3.02 -0.83 10.50
C ALA A 88 -1.84 -1.74 10.83
N PHE A 89 -1.31 -2.46 9.84
CA PHE A 89 -0.15 -3.33 10.04
C PHE A 89 1.12 -2.55 10.39
N GLY A 90 1.36 -1.42 9.70
CA GLY A 90 2.51 -0.55 9.97
C GLY A 90 2.52 0.03 11.38
N MET A 91 1.39 0.61 11.79
CA MET A 91 1.21 1.25 13.09
C MET A 91 1.23 0.22 14.23
N LEU A 92 0.55 -0.92 14.07
CA LEU A 92 0.56 -1.98 15.10
C LEU A 92 1.98 -2.50 15.32
N HIS A 93 2.73 -2.77 14.25
CA HIS A 93 4.12 -3.19 14.35
C HIS A 93 4.99 -2.10 14.99
N LEU A 94 4.88 -0.84 14.51
CA LEU A 94 5.64 0.29 15.06
C LEU A 94 5.35 0.51 16.55
N SER A 95 4.13 0.26 17.01
CA SER A 95 3.76 0.41 18.42
C SER A 95 4.60 -0.49 19.33
N ILE A 96 4.97 -1.69 18.88
CA ILE A 96 5.80 -2.64 19.63
C ILE A 96 7.19 -2.03 19.89
N PHE A 97 7.77 -1.37 18.88
CA PHE A 97 9.06 -0.66 18.99
C PHE A 97 8.98 0.59 19.89
N LEU A 98 7.79 1.15 20.03
CA LEU A 98 7.50 2.30 20.88
C LEU A 98 6.94 1.89 22.25
N LYS A 99 7.26 0.68 22.73
CA LYS A 99 6.82 0.14 24.02
C LYS A 99 5.29 0.12 24.16
N ASN A 100 4.61 -0.34 23.12
CA ASN A 100 3.15 -0.42 22.98
C ASN A 100 2.42 0.95 23.02
N ASN A 101 3.12 2.04 22.72
CA ASN A 101 2.52 3.37 22.64
C ASN A 101 1.83 3.60 21.28
N ILE A 102 0.55 3.26 21.23
CA ILE A 102 -0.32 3.39 20.05
C ILE A 102 -0.42 4.85 19.58
N LEU A 103 -0.53 5.81 20.51
CA LEU A 103 -0.65 7.23 20.16
C LEU A 103 0.64 7.76 19.52
N ALA A 104 1.80 7.37 20.05
CA ALA A 104 3.09 7.70 19.45
C ALA A 104 3.24 7.05 18.07
N ALA A 105 2.85 5.79 17.92
CA ALA A 105 2.87 5.09 16.64
C ALA A 105 1.97 5.77 15.60
N PHE A 106 0.79 6.26 15.99
CA PHE A 106 -0.08 7.02 15.10
C PHE A 106 0.57 8.35 14.66
N ARG A 107 1.12 9.12 15.63
CA ARG A 107 1.75 10.42 15.35
C ARG A 107 2.97 10.31 14.45
N LEU A 108 3.77 9.26 14.59
CA LEU A 108 4.99 9.06 13.82
C LEU A 108 4.74 8.28 12.51
N GLY A 109 3.81 7.34 12.55
CA GLY A 109 3.60 6.35 11.51
C GLY A 109 2.43 6.59 10.56
N VAL A 110 1.52 7.52 10.89
CA VAL A 110 0.32 7.79 10.07
C VAL A 110 0.19 9.28 9.78
N LEU A 111 0.20 10.12 10.82
CA LEU A 111 -0.07 11.55 10.72
C LEU A 111 0.79 12.31 9.68
N PRO A 112 2.12 12.09 9.57
CA PRO A 112 2.93 12.81 8.57
C PRO A 112 2.68 12.34 7.13
N PHE A 113 2.14 11.13 6.94
CA PHE A 113 1.98 10.53 5.62
C PHE A 113 0.57 10.70 5.06
N ILE A 114 -0.45 10.80 5.92
CA ILE A 114 -1.86 10.75 5.53
C ILE A 114 -2.25 11.84 4.54
N MET A 115 -1.80 13.09 4.74
CA MET A 115 -2.12 14.20 3.84
C MET A 115 -1.56 13.97 2.44
N GLY A 116 -0.29 13.56 2.35
CA GLY A 116 0.35 13.24 1.07
C GLY A 116 -0.28 12.03 0.39
N ASP A 117 -0.73 11.04 1.17
CA ASP A 117 -1.35 9.84 0.65
C ASP A 117 -2.78 10.08 0.14
N ILE A 118 -3.55 10.99 0.76
CA ILE A 118 -4.85 11.47 0.23
C ILE A 118 -4.65 12.11 -1.14
N VAL A 119 -3.69 13.02 -1.27
CA VAL A 119 -3.39 13.70 -2.54
C VAL A 119 -2.99 12.68 -3.61
N LYS A 120 -2.14 11.71 -3.27
CA LYS A 120 -1.75 10.64 -4.20
C LYS A 120 -2.91 9.75 -4.61
N ILE A 121 -3.86 9.44 -3.71
CA ILE A 121 -5.06 8.67 -4.05
C ILE A 121 -5.88 9.42 -5.10
N ILE A 122 -6.08 10.74 -4.93
CA ILE A 122 -6.81 11.55 -5.90
C ILE A 122 -6.15 11.45 -7.28
N PHE A 123 -4.84 11.68 -7.36
CA PHE A 123 -4.09 11.56 -8.63
C PHE A 123 -4.13 10.14 -9.21
N ALA A 124 -4.02 9.12 -8.37
CA ALA A 124 -4.10 7.72 -8.79
C ALA A 124 -5.45 7.38 -9.42
N VAL A 125 -6.57 7.85 -8.83
CA VAL A 125 -7.91 7.65 -9.40
C VAL A 125 -8.06 8.34 -10.75
N PHE A 126 -7.53 9.54 -10.91
CA PHE A 126 -7.50 10.21 -12.22
C PHE A 126 -6.67 9.42 -13.24
N PHE A 127 -5.49 8.95 -12.84
CA PHE A 127 -4.62 8.15 -13.70
C PHE A 127 -5.29 6.85 -14.15
N ILE A 128 -5.89 6.10 -13.22
CA ILE A 128 -6.61 4.85 -13.51
C ILE A 128 -7.72 5.11 -14.53
N GLN A 129 -8.54 6.15 -14.32
CA GLN A 129 -9.62 6.46 -15.27
C GLN A 129 -9.11 6.81 -16.66
N SER A 130 -8.03 7.59 -16.77
CA SER A 130 -7.41 7.89 -18.06
C SER A 130 -6.90 6.64 -18.77
N VAL A 131 -6.27 5.72 -18.03
CA VAL A 131 -5.81 4.44 -18.56
C VAL A 131 -6.99 3.56 -19.00
N ARG A 132 -8.04 3.42 -18.17
CA ARG A 132 -9.24 2.63 -18.50
C ARG A 132 -9.91 3.11 -19.78
N ARG A 133 -10.06 4.43 -19.95
CA ARG A 133 -10.66 5.02 -21.16
C ARG A 133 -9.85 4.72 -22.42
N ARG A 134 -8.52 4.65 -22.31
CA ARG A 134 -7.63 4.49 -23.46
C ARG A 134 -7.37 3.04 -23.84
N PHE A 135 -7.36 2.13 -22.86
CA PHE A 135 -7.00 0.73 -23.06
C PHE A 135 -8.14 -0.27 -22.81
N GLY A 136 -9.35 0.20 -22.49
CA GLY A 136 -10.53 -0.65 -22.31
C GLY A 136 -10.44 -1.61 -21.12
N ILE A 137 -9.57 -1.34 -20.16
CA ILE A 137 -9.35 -2.19 -18.99
C ILE A 137 -10.50 -1.92 -18.01
N SER A 138 -11.45 -2.87 -17.91
CA SER A 138 -12.52 -2.82 -16.92
C SER A 138 -11.99 -3.33 -15.58
#